data_AF-D8SL93-F1
#
_entry.id   AF-D8SL93-F1
#
_cell.length_a   1.000
_cell.length_b   1.000
_cell.length_c   1.000
_cell.angle_alpha   90.00
_cell.angle_beta   90.00
_cell.angle_gamma   90.00
#
_symmetry.space_group_name_H-M   'P 1'
#
loop_
_entity.id
_entity.type
_entity.pdbx_description
1 polymer ?
#
loop_
_entity_poly.entity_id
_entity_poly.type
_entity_poly.pdbx_seq_one_letter_code
_entity_poly.pdbx_strand_id
1 'polypeptide(L)' 'PYTVCKWNPKWDSILPDEQARLKAQEGMKYVCLDSLQVLNSETLEPVAKDGVTIGEVCMRGNMVFKGYLNNPEA' A
#
# COMPACT_ATOMS: atom_id res chain seq x y z
N PRO A 1 1.83 5.62 -9.93
CA PRO A 1 2.13 4.75 -8.76
C PRO A 1 0.91 4.76 -7.82
N TYR A 2 0.58 3.64 -7.17
CA TYR A 2 -0.56 3.56 -6.23
C TYR A 2 -0.16 3.91 -4.79
N THR A 3 1.11 3.70 -4.44
CA THR A 3 1.72 4.08 -3.17
C THR A 3 2.90 5.01 -3.39
N VAL A 4 3.19 5.82 -2.38
CA VAL A 4 4.39 6.66 -2.31
C VAL A 4 4.89 6.74 -0.88
N CYS A 5 6.20 6.73 -0.67
CA CYS A 5 6.78 7.15 0.60
C CYS A 5 7.00 8.67 0.62
N LYS A 6 6.00 9.46 1.05
CA LYS A 6 6.20 10.90 1.26
C LYS A 6 7.10 11.14 2.48
N TRP A 7 8.08 12.03 2.34
CA TRP A 7 8.92 12.42 3.47
C TRP A 7 8.08 12.96 4.63
N ASN A 8 8.34 12.48 5.84
CA ASN A 8 7.71 12.96 7.05
C ASN A 8 8.68 13.90 7.77
N PRO A 9 8.34 15.18 8.00
CA PRO A 9 9.22 16.13 8.70
C PRO A 9 9.65 15.68 10.10
N LYS A 10 8.92 14.75 10.74
CA LYS A 10 9.35 14.13 12.01
C LYS A 10 10.66 13.34 11.89
N TRP A 11 11.08 13.01 10.67
CA TRP A 11 12.31 12.28 10.41
C TRP A 11 13.55 13.17 10.38
N ASP A 12 13.39 14.50 10.35
CA ASP A 12 14.53 15.43 10.23
C ASP A 12 15.46 15.37 11.46
N SER A 13 14.96 14.89 12.61
CA SER A 13 15.70 14.79 13.87
C SER A 13 16.25 13.41 14.21
N ILE A 14 16.00 12.37 13.39
CA ILE A 14 16.55 11.02 13.58
C ILE A 14 17.84 10.82 12.78
N LEU A 15 18.61 9.78 13.12
CA LEU A 15 19.88 9.47 12.46
C LEU A 15 19.69 9.11 10.97
N PRO A 16 20.65 9.45 10.09
CA PRO A 16 20.55 9.20 8.65
C PRO A 16 20.22 7.75 8.27
N ASP A 17 20.78 6.76 8.97
CA ASP A 17 20.51 5.35 8.70
C ASP A 17 19.04 4.99 8.95
N GLU A 18 18.47 5.54 10.02
CA GLU A 18 17.07 5.32 10.37
C GLU A 18 16.13 6.08 9.41
N GLN A 19 16.54 7.26 8.95
CA GLN A 19 15.82 7.98 7.89
C GLN A 19 15.76 7.14 6.60
N ALA A 20 16.90 6.56 6.19
CA ALA A 20 16.97 5.73 5.00
C ALA A 20 16.09 4.48 5.14
N ARG A 21 16.10 3.83 6.32
CA ARG A 21 15.25 2.68 6.62
C ARG A 21 13.76 3.01 6.51
N LEU A 22 13.32 4.14 7.08
CA LEU A 22 11.92 4.58 7.01
C LEU A 22 11.54 5.03 5.59
N LYS A 23 12.44 5.69 4.88
CA LYS A 23 12.23 6.15 3.51
C LYS A 23 12.11 5.00 2.50
N ALA A 24 12.77 3.87 2.77
CA ALA A 24 12.64 2.66 1.96
C ALA A 24 11.27 1.98 2.09
N GLN A 25 10.47 2.33 3.11
CA GLN A 25 9.13 1.77 3.29
C GLN A 25 8.13 2.41 2.33
N GLU A 26 7.58 1.60 1.43
CA GLU A 26 6.44 1.98 0.58
C GLU A 26 5.12 1.52 1.22
N GLY A 27 4.03 2.23 0.95
CA GLY A 27 2.70 1.81 1.45
C GLY A 27 1.73 2.95 1.76
N MET A 28 2.19 4.21 1.74
CA MET A 28 1.29 5.35 1.87
C MET A 28 0.48 5.48 0.58
N LYS A 29 -0.86 5.37 0.67
CA LYS A 29 -1.74 5.49 -0.49
C LYS A 29 -1.58 6.83 -1.19
N TYR A 30 -1.61 6.82 -2.52
CA TYR A 30 -1.67 8.04 -3.30
C TYR A 30 -3.00 8.77 -3.05
N VAL A 31 -3.02 10.11 -3.16
CA VAL A 31 -4.20 10.92 -2.81
C VAL A 31 -5.45 10.56 -3.63
N CYS A 32 -5.26 10.09 -4.87
CA CYS A 32 -6.35 9.68 -5.76
C CYS A 32 -6.86 8.25 -5.49
N LEU A 33 -6.27 7.52 -4.54
CA LEU A 33 -6.69 6.18 -4.13
C LEU A 33 -7.54 6.28 -2.86
N ASP A 34 -8.69 5.61 -2.88
CA ASP A 34 -9.63 5.64 -1.76
C ASP A 34 -9.18 4.70 -0.63
N SER A 35 -8.85 3.44 -0.96
CA SER A 35 -8.37 2.46 0.02
C SER A 35 -7.26 1.58 -0.56
N LEU A 36 -6.34 1.19 0.32
CA LEU A 36 -5.26 0.23 0.10
C LEU A 36 -5.12 -0.61 1.37
N GLN A 37 -5.26 -1.92 1.27
CA GLN A 37 -5.16 -2.84 2.39
C GLN A 37 -4.47 -4.13 1.97
N VAL A 38 -3.90 -4.85 2.95
CA VAL A 38 -3.43 -6.22 2.78
C VAL A 38 -4.49 -7.14 3.38
N LEU A 39 -5.07 -8.02 2.56
CA LEU A 39 -6.15 -8.91 2.96
C LEU A 39 -5.67 -10.37 2.92
N ASN A 40 -6.29 -11.22 3.74
CA ASN A 40 -6.16 -12.66 3.59
C ASN A 40 -6.90 -13.08 2.30
N SER A 41 -6.24 -13.89 1.45
CA SER A 41 -6.77 -14.30 0.14
C SER A 41 -8.02 -15.19 0.22
N GLU A 42 -8.20 -15.91 1.32
CA GLU A 42 -9.34 -16.82 1.52
C GLU A 42 -10.50 -16.11 2.23
N THR A 43 -10.22 -15.35 3.29
CA THR A 43 -11.26 -14.73 4.12
C THR A 43 -11.65 -13.33 3.65
N LEU A 44 -10.79 -12.68 2.86
CA LEU A 44 -10.90 -11.27 2.44
C LEU A 44 -10.90 -10.28 3.61
N GLU A 45 -10.46 -10.71 4.80
CA GLU A 45 -10.32 -9.85 5.97
C GLU A 45 -8.92 -9.22 6.05
N PRO A 46 -8.78 -8.02 6.64
CA PRO A 46 -7.47 -7.40 6.81
C PRO A 46 -6.53 -8.25 7.66
N VAL A 47 -5.28 -8.39 7.21
CA VAL A 47 -4.23 -9.05 8.00
C VAL A 47 -3.74 -8.16 9.15
N ALA A 48 -3.02 -8.76 10.10
CA ALA A 48 -2.37 -8.03 11.17
C ALA A 48 -1.36 -7.00 10.63
N LYS A 49 -1.33 -5.80 11.20
CA LYS A 49 -0.41 -4.71 10.82
C LYS A 49 0.94 -4.82 11.54
N ASP A 50 1.55 -6.00 11.47
CA ASP A 50 2.79 -6.35 12.18
C ASP A 50 4.05 -6.27 11.29
N GLY A 51 3.87 -6.11 9.97
CA GLY A 51 4.97 -6.06 9.00
C GLY A 51 5.59 -7.42 8.68
N VAL A 52 5.00 -8.52 9.16
CA VAL A 52 5.45 -9.90 8.92
C VAL A 52 4.36 -10.79 8.33
N THR A 53 3.10 -10.53 8.67
CA THR A 53 1.96 -11.29 8.15
C THR A 53 1.75 -10.98 6.67
N ILE A 54 1.78 -12.02 5.83
CA ILE A 54 1.64 -11.92 4.37
C ILE A 54 0.16 -12.01 4.00
N GLY A 55 -0.24 -11.22 3.00
CA GLY A 55 -1.55 -11.28 2.35
C GLY A 55 -1.53 -10.61 0.97
N GLU A 56 -2.68 -10.50 0.34
CA GLU A 56 -2.85 -9.87 -0.97
C GLU A 56 -3.06 -8.36 -0.87
N VAL A 57 -2.41 -7.61 -1.75
CA VAL A 57 -2.57 -6.16 -1.82
C VAL A 57 -3.85 -5.82 -2.59
N CYS A 58 -4.86 -5.35 -1.87
CA CYS A 58 -6.14 -4.95 -2.45
C CYS A 58 -6.28 -3.42 -2.48
N MET A 59 -6.77 -2.90 -3.61
CA MET A 59 -6.89 -1.48 -3.88
C MET A 59 -8.33 -1.11 -4.26
N ARG A 60 -8.79 0.07 -3.83
CA ARG A 60 -10.06 0.66 -4.23
C ARG A 60 -9.89 2.12 -4.58
N GLY A 61 -10.48 2.56 -5.69
CA GLY A 61 -10.55 3.97 -6.05
C GLY A 61 -10.58 4.18 -7.56
N ASN A 62 -10.60 5.45 -7.97
CA ASN A 62 -10.77 5.84 -9.38
C ASN A 62 -9.61 5.39 -10.29
N MET A 63 -8.44 5.11 -9.71
CA MET A 63 -7.29 4.63 -10.46
C MET A 63 -7.30 3.12 -10.68
N VAL A 64 -8.22 2.37 -10.06
CA VAL A 64 -8.30 0.92 -10.20
C VAL A 64 -9.08 0.57 -11.48
N PHE A 65 -8.50 -0.28 -12.31
CA PHE A 65 -9.15 -0.78 -13.52
C PHE A 65 -10.41 -1.58 -13.15
N LYS A 66 -11.45 -1.49 -13.98
CA LYS A 66 -12.72 -2.20 -13.78
C LYS A 66 -12.66 -3.69 -14.15
N GLY A 67 -11.58 -4.13 -14.78
CA GLY A 67 -11.43 -5.46 -15.37
C GLY A 67 -10.49 -5.39 -16.56
N TYR A 68 -10.53 -6.41 -17.39
CA TYR A 68 -9.64 -6.57 -18.53
C TYR A 68 -10.37 -6.31 -19.86
N LEU A 69 -9.68 -5.65 -20.81
CA LEU A 69 -10.24 -5.37 -22.13
C LEU A 69 -10.53 -6.70 -22.85
N ASN A 70 -11.76 -6.85 -23.36
CA ASN A 70 -12.24 -8.03 -24.09
C ASN A 70 -12.16 -9.35 -23.29
N ASN A 71 -12.14 -9.31 -21.96
CA ASN A 71 -12.21 -10.49 -21.11
C ASN A 71 -13.20 -10.29 -19.95
N PRO A 72 -14.49 -10.61 -20.15
CA PRO A 72 -15.53 -10.42 -19.14
C PRO A 72 -15.46 -11.38 -17.94
N GLU A 73 -14.75 -12.51 -18.07
CA GLU A 73 -14.66 -13.54 -17.01
C GLU A 73 -13.50 -13.32 -16.04
N ALA A 74 -12.62 -12.37 -16.34
CA ALA A 74 -11.47 -12.04 -15.50
C ALA A 74 -11.79 -11.05 -14.37
#